data_AF-A0A0S7Y704-F1
#
_entry.id   AF-A0A0S7Y704-F1
#
_cell.length_a   1.000
_cell.length_b   1.000
_cell.length_c   1.000
_cell.angle_alpha   90.00
_cell.angle_beta   90.00
_cell.angle_gamma   90.00
#
_symmetry.space_group_name_H-M   'P 1'
#
loop_
_entity.id
_entity.type
_entity.pdbx_description
1 polymer ?
#
loop_
_entity_poly.entity_id
_entity_poly.type
_entity_poly.pdbx_seq_one_letter_code
_entity_poly.pdbx_strand_id
1 'polypeptide(L)'
;MRNIIDFSKRQSNFDMPHLLEVQLESYKYFMEKTIKRIFEKEFPVSDIHNRYQLVYNSHRFGITKYGVNEAIEKGATYSVPLKVSFRLVSKEENGELRDITEQEIYLCDLPLMTNRGTFIINGV
;
A
#
# COMPACT_ATOMS: atom_id res chain seq x y z
N MET A 1 39.38 -17.92 3.87
CA MET A 1 38.16 -18.69 3.50
C MET A 1 38.20 -20.03 4.20
N ARG A 2 37.12 -20.44 4.88
CA ARG A 2 37.00 -21.81 5.39
C ARG A 2 36.71 -22.74 4.23
N ASN A 3 37.46 -23.83 4.12
CA ASN A 3 37.25 -24.83 3.09
C ASN A 3 36.12 -25.77 3.55
N ILE A 4 34.97 -25.72 2.88
CA ILE A 4 33.82 -26.60 3.17
C ILE A 4 33.90 -27.78 2.20
N ILE A 5 34.07 -28.99 2.73
CA ILE A 5 34.10 -30.22 1.93
C ILE A 5 32.66 -30.74 1.84
N ASP A 6 32.17 -30.89 0.61
CA ASP A 6 30.85 -31.46 0.30
C ASP A 6 31.00 -32.93 -0.12
N PHE A 7 30.26 -33.83 0.51
CA PHE A 7 30.26 -35.29 0.25
C PHE A 7 29.02 -35.76 -0.53
N SER A 8 28.22 -34.83 -1.06
CA SER A 8 26.96 -35.13 -1.76
C SER A 8 27.19 -36.02 -2.97
N LYS A 9 26.50 -37.18 -2.99
CA LYS A 9 26.58 -38.16 -4.10
C LYS A 9 25.80 -37.74 -5.35
N ARG A 10 24.90 -36.76 -5.22
CA ARG A 10 24.14 -36.13 -6.32
C ARG A 10 24.20 -34.63 -6.12
N GLN A 11 24.53 -33.90 -7.18
CA GLN A 11 24.46 -32.44 -7.17
C GLN A 11 23.02 -31.98 -7.34
N SER A 12 22.64 -30.94 -6.60
CA SER A 12 21.40 -30.21 -6.86
C SER A 12 21.62 -29.32 -8.07
N ASN A 13 20.79 -29.46 -9.11
CA ASN A 13 20.73 -28.51 -10.23
C ASN A 13 19.76 -27.34 -9.93
N PHE A 14 19.31 -27.22 -8.68
CA PHE A 14 18.41 -26.17 -8.24
C PHE A 14 19.18 -25.16 -7.40
N ASP A 15 19.17 -23.90 -7.85
CA ASP A 15 19.72 -22.78 -7.11
C ASP A 15 18.81 -22.43 -5.93
N MET A 16 19.41 -22.11 -4.78
CA MET A 16 18.66 -21.70 -3.61
C MET A 16 17.93 -20.37 -3.90
N PRO A 17 16.59 -20.33 -3.84
CA PRO A 17 15.85 -19.11 -4.11
C PRO A 17 16.02 -18.11 -2.97
N HIS A 18 15.63 -16.86 -3.23
CA HIS A 18 15.63 -15.84 -2.20
C HIS A 18 14.52 -16.14 -1.17
N LEU A 19 14.90 -16.57 0.03
CA LEU A 19 13.96 -17.10 1.02
C LEU A 19 12.92 -16.07 1.55
N LEU A 20 13.14 -14.77 1.30
CA LEU A 20 12.20 -13.70 1.66
C LEU A 20 11.36 -13.20 0.48
N GLU A 21 11.51 -13.81 -0.70
CA GLU A 21 10.85 -13.37 -1.93
C GLU A 21 9.33 -13.36 -1.78
N VAL A 22 8.76 -14.37 -1.12
CA VAL A 22 7.31 -14.45 -0.89
C VAL A 22 6.80 -13.24 -0.12
N GLN A 23 7.49 -12.81 0.95
CA GLN A 23 7.09 -11.66 1.76
C GLN A 23 7.23 -10.36 0.97
N LEU A 24 8.38 -10.17 0.30
CA LEU A 24 8.69 -8.95 -0.43
C LEU A 24 7.75 -8.75 -1.62
N GLU A 25 7.56 -9.79 -2.45
CA GLU A 25 6.71 -9.72 -3.63
C GLU A 25 5.23 -9.61 -3.26
N SER A 26 4.78 -10.30 -2.20
CA SER A 26 3.41 -10.16 -1.71
C SER A 26 3.10 -8.72 -1.29
N TYR A 27 4.01 -8.08 -0.53
CA TYR A 27 3.79 -6.72 -0.07
C TYR A 27 3.91 -5.68 -1.19
N LYS A 28 4.86 -5.89 -2.12
CA LYS A 28 4.97 -5.08 -3.33
C LYS A 28 3.69 -5.13 -4.15
N TYR A 29 3.14 -6.33 -4.36
CA TYR A 29 1.86 -6.50 -5.05
C TYR A 29 0.69 -5.82 -4.31
N PHE A 30 0.69 -5.85 -2.97
CA PHE A 30 -0.28 -5.13 -2.17
C PHE A 30 -0.24 -3.61 -2.46
N MET A 31 0.95 -3.02 -2.37
CA MET A 31 1.18 -1.59 -2.55
C MET A 31 0.91 -1.11 -3.98
N GLU A 32 1.32 -1.88 -4.99
CA GLU A 32 1.23 -1.47 -6.40
C GLU A 32 -0.11 -1.76 -7.05
N LYS A 33 -0.80 -2.84 -6.65
CA LYS A 33 -1.98 -3.36 -7.36
C LYS A 33 -3.20 -3.49 -6.47
N THR A 34 -3.05 -4.04 -5.26
CA THR A 34 -4.20 -4.41 -4.44
C THR A 34 -4.96 -3.19 -3.94
N ILE A 35 -4.27 -2.15 -3.47
CA ILE A 35 -4.91 -0.91 -3.00
C ILE A 35 -5.75 -0.27 -4.12
N LYS A 36 -5.17 -0.11 -5.31
CA LYS A 36 -5.90 0.40 -6.49
C LYS A 36 -7.15 -0.43 -6.78
N ARG A 37 -7.00 -1.76 -6.83
CA ARG A 37 -8.09 -2.68 -7.15
C ARG A 37 -9.22 -2.61 -6.14
N ILE A 38 -8.91 -2.43 -4.85
CA ILE A 38 -9.93 -2.27 -3.81
C ILE A 38 -10.73 -0.99 -4.05
N PHE A 39 -10.07 0.16 -4.27
CA PHE A 39 -10.79 1.40 -4.54
C PHE A 39 -11.64 1.32 -5.82
N GLU A 40 -11.11 0.75 -6.90
CA GLU A 40 -11.87 0.56 -8.15
C GLU A 40 -13.06 -0.39 -7.99
N LYS A 41 -12.99 -1.32 -7.03
CA LYS A 41 -14.07 -2.27 -6.74
C LYS A 41 -15.16 -1.67 -5.86
N GLU A 42 -14.77 -0.90 -4.85
CA GLU A 42 -15.70 -0.38 -3.85
C GLU A 42 -16.34 0.96 -4.27
N PHE A 43 -15.75 1.69 -5.22
CA PHE A 43 -16.27 2.95 -5.75
C PHE A 43 -16.74 2.81 -7.21
N PRO A 44 -17.78 3.57 -7.63
CA PRO A 44 -18.37 4.72 -6.95
C PRO A 44 -19.37 4.36 -5.84
N VAL A 45 -19.51 5.26 -4.87
CA VAL A 45 -20.53 5.19 -3.81
C VAL A 45 -21.45 6.40 -3.94
N SER A 46 -22.76 6.19 -3.85
CA SER A 46 -23.77 7.25 -3.92
C SER A 46 -24.49 7.42 -2.59
N ASP A 47 -24.98 8.64 -2.32
CA ASP A 47 -25.92 8.87 -1.22
C ASP A 47 -27.29 8.22 -1.48
N ILE A 48 -28.12 8.14 -0.45
CA ILE A 48 -29.44 7.50 -0.50
C ILE A 48 -30.39 8.13 -1.55
N HIS A 49 -30.16 9.39 -1.92
CA HIS A 49 -30.98 10.12 -2.89
C HIS A 49 -30.34 10.24 -4.28
N ASN A 50 -29.17 9.64 -4.50
CA ASN A 50 -28.38 9.75 -5.73
C ASN A 50 -28.05 11.19 -6.19
N ARG A 51 -28.03 12.15 -5.25
CA ARG A 51 -27.63 13.54 -5.48
C ARG A 51 -26.13 13.73 -5.39
N TYR A 52 -25.44 12.89 -4.62
CA TYR A 52 -24.00 12.94 -4.44
C TYR A 52 -23.40 11.57 -4.75
N GLN A 53 -22.38 11.56 -5.61
CA GLN A 53 -21.65 10.35 -5.95
C GLN A 53 -20.16 10.59 -5.77
N LEU A 54 -19.52 9.80 -4.91
CA LEU A 54 -18.09 9.82 -4.69
C LEU A 54 -17.44 8.82 -5.63
N VAL A 55 -16.53 9.30 -6.47
CA VAL A 55 -15.84 8.52 -7.51
C VAL A 55 -14.35 8.51 -7.20
N TYR A 56 -13.76 7.33 -7.12
CA TYR A 56 -12.32 7.19 -6.99
C TYR A 56 -11.60 7.72 -8.25
N ASN A 57 -10.59 8.59 -8.07
CA ASN A 57 -9.76 9.09 -9.17
C ASN A 57 -8.36 8.46 -9.13
N SER A 58 -7.63 8.64 -8.03
CA SER A 58 -6.27 8.12 -7.88
C SER A 58 -5.85 8.04 -6.42
N HIS A 59 -4.69 7.43 -6.14
CA HIS A 59 -4.05 7.51 -4.83
C HIS A 59 -2.54 7.65 -4.99
N ARG A 60 -1.88 8.14 -3.94
CA ARG A 60 -0.44 8.24 -3.85
C ARG A 60 0.05 8.02 -2.43
N PHE A 61 1.27 7.54 -2.32
CA PHE A 61 1.98 7.50 -1.05
C PHE A 61 2.76 8.80 -0.84
N GLY A 62 2.73 9.31 0.39
CA GLY A 62 3.51 10.46 0.81
C GLY A 62 4.95 10.10 1.13
N ILE A 63 5.59 10.92 1.96
CA ILE A 63 6.95 10.69 2.44
C ILE A 63 6.86 10.07 3.84
N THR A 64 7.67 9.05 4.10
CA THR A 64 7.81 8.44 5.42
C THR A 64 8.28 9.48 6.45
N LYS A 65 7.61 9.55 7.60
CA LYS A 65 7.96 10.51 8.66
C LYS A 65 9.33 10.25 9.27
N TYR A 66 9.68 8.97 9.43
CA TYR A 66 10.92 8.50 10.02
C TYR A 66 11.54 7.42 9.13
N GLY A 67 12.87 7.29 9.18
CA GLY A 67 13.54 6.10 8.67
C GLY A 67 13.37 4.90 9.62
N VAL A 68 13.81 3.71 9.20
CA VAL A 68 13.71 2.46 10.00
C VAL A 68 14.34 2.60 11.39
N ASN A 69 15.61 3.05 11.46
CA ASN A 69 16.32 3.18 12.74
C ASN A 69 15.69 4.23 13.65
N GLU A 70 15.27 5.37 13.08
CA GLU A 70 14.63 6.44 13.83
C GLU A 70 13.26 6.00 14.38
N ALA A 71 12.49 5.21 13.62
CA ALA A 71 11.23 4.64 14.10
C ALA A 71 11.46 3.72 15.31
N ILE A 72 12.51 2.90 15.30
CA ILE A 72 12.91 2.06 16.44
C ILE A 72 13.28 2.93 17.64
N GLU A 73 14.21 3.88 17.47
CA GLU A 73 14.70 4.74 18.55
C GLU A 73 13.59 5.56 19.21
N LYS A 74 12.58 5.98 18.42
CA LYS A 74 11.46 6.81 18.89
C LYS A 74 10.26 6.01 19.36
N GLY A 75 10.28 4.67 19.33
CA GLY A 75 9.11 3.87 19.66
C GLY A 75 7.93 4.08 18.69
N ALA A 76 8.22 4.45 17.44
CA ALA A 76 7.23 4.78 16.42
C ALA A 76 7.06 3.67 15.38
N THR A 77 5.95 3.71 14.64
CA THR A 77 5.73 2.82 13.50
C THR A 77 6.39 3.39 12.24
N TYR A 78 7.17 2.57 11.53
CA TYR A 78 7.71 2.94 10.22
C TYR A 78 6.59 2.84 9.17
N SER A 79 6.07 3.98 8.74
CA SER A 79 4.90 4.06 7.87
C SER A 79 5.01 5.16 6.81
N VAL A 80 4.17 5.03 5.79
CA VAL A 80 4.01 6.01 4.72
C VAL A 80 2.55 6.50 4.66
N PRO A 81 2.31 7.83 4.56
CA PRO A 81 0.96 8.37 4.40
C PRO A 81 0.32 7.90 3.09
N LEU A 82 -0.90 7.36 3.14
CA LEU A 82 -1.73 7.11 1.97
C LEU A 82 -2.70 8.28 1.77
N LYS A 83 -2.60 8.94 0.62
CA LYS A 83 -3.53 9.99 0.19
C LYS A 83 -4.31 9.52 -1.03
N VAL A 84 -5.61 9.79 -1.05
CA VAL A 84 -6.53 9.36 -2.11
C VAL A 84 -7.26 10.56 -2.68
N SER A 85 -7.23 10.71 -4.00
CA SER A 85 -8.02 11.69 -4.73
C SER A 85 -9.37 11.10 -5.11
N PHE A 86 -10.43 11.78 -4.69
CA PHE A 86 -11.80 11.47 -5.07
C PHE A 86 -12.42 12.65 -5.82
N ARG A 87 -13.37 12.35 -6.71
CA ARG A 87 -14.28 13.33 -7.29
C ARG A 87 -15.65 13.18 -6.66
N LEU A 88 -16.19 14.27 -6.14
CA LEU A 88 -17.57 14.37 -5.70
C LEU A 88 -18.40 14.93 -6.86
N VAL A 89 -19.24 14.09 -7.44
CA VAL A 89 -20.21 14.47 -8.47
C VAL A 89 -21.52 14.83 -7.76
N SER A 90 -21.96 16.08 -7.93
CA SER A 90 -23.22 16.58 -7.39
C SER A 90 -24.25 16.74 -8.50
N LYS A 91 -25.50 16.34 -8.24
CA LYS A 91 -26.64 16.45 -9.16
C LYS A 91 -27.77 17.26 -8.53
N GLU A 92 -28.52 17.96 -9.37
CA GLU A 92 -29.77 18.61 -8.98
C GLU A 92 -30.90 17.58 -8.79
N GLU A 93 -32.05 17.99 -8.24
CA GLU A 93 -33.20 17.10 -8.00
C GLU A 93 -33.76 16.48 -9.29
N ASN A 94 -33.62 17.17 -10.43
CA ASN A 94 -34.00 16.65 -11.75
C ASN A 94 -32.97 15.65 -12.33
N GLY A 95 -31.88 15.38 -11.61
CA GLY A 95 -30.80 14.48 -12.02
C GLY A 95 -29.72 15.10 -12.90
N GLU A 96 -29.83 16.38 -13.25
CA GLU A 96 -28.81 17.08 -14.04
C GLU A 96 -27.53 17.29 -13.24
N LEU A 97 -26.39 17.25 -13.93
CA LEU A 97 -25.09 17.49 -13.32
C LEU A 97 -25.02 18.94 -12.84
N ARG A 98 -24.78 19.13 -11.54
CA ARG A 98 -24.58 20.43 -10.93
C ARG A 98 -23.11 20.81 -10.89
N ASP A 99 -22.28 19.95 -10.31
CA ASP A 99 -20.87 20.26 -10.05
C ASP A 99 -20.03 18.98 -9.93
N ILE A 100 -18.72 19.11 -10.20
CA ILE A 100 -17.73 18.07 -9.96
C ILE A 100 -16.55 18.70 -9.22
N THR A 101 -16.39 18.35 -7.95
CA THR A 101 -15.24 18.79 -7.15
C THR A 101 -14.25 17.65 -6.99
N GLU A 102 -12.97 17.88 -7.31
CA GLU A 102 -11.90 16.93 -7.02
C GLU A 102 -11.15 17.35 -5.75
N GLN A 103 -10.97 16.41 -4.83
CA GLN A 103 -10.23 16.66 -3.60
C GLN A 103 -9.37 15.46 -3.23
N GLU A 104 -8.14 15.75 -2.80
CA GLU A 104 -7.28 14.76 -2.16
C GLU A 104 -7.48 14.75 -0.64
N ILE A 105 -7.63 13.55 -0.11
CA ILE A 105 -7.87 13.29 1.30
C ILE A 105 -6.76 12.40 1.83
N TYR A 106 -6.25 12.72 3.03
CA TYR A 106 -5.40 11.80 3.78
C TYR A 106 -6.27 10.67 4.35
N LEU A 107 -5.95 9.42 4.03
CA LEU A 107 -6.74 8.27 4.46
C LEU A 107 -6.18 7.65 5.74
N CYS A 108 -4.90 7.29 5.71
CA CYS A 108 -4.22 6.65 6.83
C CYS A 108 -2.69 6.65 6.63
N ASP A 109 -1.97 6.23 7.67
CA ASP A 109 -0.57 5.82 7.57
C ASP A 109 -0.50 4.30 7.40
N LEU A 110 0.14 3.84 6.32
CA LEU A 110 0.35 2.42 6.07
C LEU A 110 1.75 2.00 6.54
N PRO A 111 1.88 0.96 7.40
CA PRO A 111 3.18 0.41 7.77
C PRO A 111 3.98 0.02 6.52
N LEU A 112 5.25 0.42 6.44
CA LEU A 112 6.09 0.11 5.28
C LEU A 112 7.01 -1.07 5.61
N MET A 113 7.12 -2.03 4.69
CA MET A 113 7.98 -3.20 4.88
C MET A 113 9.45 -2.82 4.68
N THR A 114 10.33 -3.32 5.56
CA THR A 114 11.78 -3.19 5.43
C THR A 114 12.32 -4.12 4.33
N ASN A 115 13.56 -3.90 3.90
CA ASN A 115 14.25 -4.79 2.97
C ASN A 115 14.45 -6.23 3.51
N ARG A 116 14.19 -6.46 4.81
CA ARG A 116 14.29 -7.77 5.47
C ARG A 116 12.95 -8.51 5.55
N GLY A 117 11.89 -7.96 4.95
CA GLY A 117 10.56 -8.57 5.00
C GLY A 117 9.84 -8.41 6.34
N THR A 118 10.26 -7.44 7.16
CA THR A 118 9.68 -7.14 8.47
C THR A 118 9.01 -5.77 8.49
N PHE A 119 8.25 -5.48 9.54
CA PHE A 119 7.70 -4.16 9.83
C PHE A 119 8.27 -3.66 11.15
N ILE A 120 8.32 -2.34 11.31
CA ILE A 120 8.57 -1.70 12.61
C ILE A 120 7.24 -1.14 13.10
N ILE A 121 6.70 -1.72 14.17
CA ILE A 121 5.43 -1.31 14.78
C ILE A 121 5.72 -0.87 16.21
N ASN A 122 5.42 0.39 16.54
CA ASN A 122 5.72 0.97 17.86
C ASN A 122 7.18 0.75 18.31
N GLY A 123 8.12 0.85 17.36
CA GLY A 123 9.56 0.69 17.57
C GLY A 123 10.08 -0.74 17.67
N VAL A 124 9.26 -1.75 17.38
CA VAL A 124 9.65 -3.18 17.39
C VAL A 124 9.51 -3.80 16.01
#